data_AF-A0A350P1X3-F1
#
_entry.id   AF-A0A350P1X3-F1
#
_cell.length_a   1.000
_cell.length_b   1.000
_cell.length_c   1.000
_cell.angle_alpha   90.00
_cell.angle_beta   90.00
_cell.angle_gamma   90.00
#
_symmetry.space_group_name_H-M   'P 1'
#
loop_
_entity.id
_entity.type
_entity.pdbx_description
1 polymer ?
#
loop_
_entity_poly.entity_id
_entity_poly.type
_entity_poly.pdbx_seq_one_letter_code
_entity_poly.pdbx_strand_id
1 'polypeptide(L)' 'MSQKFVADVGGTNIRVARVTESGVADIKKYMCNDFASIDLAIAQYFADMPEHTFTQGCIAIACPVLGDLVEMTNHS' A
#
# COMPACT_ATOMS: atom_id res chain seq x y z
N MET A 1 15.68 -5.69 -12.09
CA MET A 1 15.55 -6.31 -10.74
C MET A 1 14.19 -5.91 -10.19
N SER A 2 13.48 -6.80 -9.51
CA SER A 2 12.22 -6.41 -8.88
C SER A 2 12.48 -5.58 -7.61
N GLN A 3 11.59 -4.65 -7.36
CA GLN A 3 11.59 -3.75 -6.21
C GLN A 3 10.68 -4.31 -5.11
N LYS A 4 10.84 -3.76 -3.91
CA LYS A 4 9.93 -4.01 -2.78
C LYS A 4 9.12 -2.76 -2.52
N PHE A 5 7.90 -2.91 -2.02
CA PHE A 5 7.09 -1.79 -1.56
C PHE A 5 6.73 -1.94 -0.08
N VAL A 6 6.44 -0.81 0.55
CA VAL A 6 5.76 -0.76 1.84
C VAL A 6 4.50 0.06 1.71
N ALA A 7 3.46 -0.31 2.45
CA ALA A 7 2.23 0.45 2.54
C ALA A 7 1.86 0.72 4.00
N ASP A 8 1.29 1.89 4.25
CA ASP A 8 0.69 2.29 5.53
C ASP A 8 -0.78 2.64 5.29
N VAL A 9 -1.67 1.81 5.81
CA VAL A 9 -3.12 1.86 5.57
C VAL A 9 -3.83 2.33 6.85
N GLY A 10 -4.34 3.56 6.80
CA GLY A 10 -5.24 4.11 7.81
C GLY A 10 -6.70 4.06 7.36
N GLY A 11 -7.62 4.59 8.19
CA GLY A 11 -9.06 4.60 7.86
C GLY A 11 -9.42 5.49 6.66
N THR A 12 -8.69 6.59 6.44
CA THR A 12 -9.01 7.57 5.39
C THR A 12 -8.00 7.58 4.24
N ASN A 13 -6.74 7.27 4.53
CA ASN A 13 -5.66 7.35 3.56
C ASN A 13 -4.84 6.08 3.56
N ILE A 14 -4.35 5.70 2.38
CA ILE A 14 -3.28 4.74 2.19
C ILE A 14 -2.06 5.47 1.63
N ARG A 15 -0.88 5.16 2.18
CA ARG A 15 0.41 5.60 1.63
C ARG A 15 1.17 4.38 1.13
N VAL A 16 1.75 4.48 -0.06
CA VAL A 16 2.58 3.42 -0.65
C VAL A 16 3.92 4.02 -1.06
N ALA A 17 5.00 3.28 -0.83
CA ALA A 17 6.37 3.72 -1.15
C ALA A 17 7.23 2.56 -1.62
N ARG A 18 8.23 2.86 -2.44
CA ARG A 18 9.27 1.91 -2.85
C ARG A 18 10.36 1.84 -1.78
N VAL A 19 10.82 0.63 -1.48
CA VAL A 19 11.95 0.41 -0.57
C VAL A 19 13.25 0.54 -1.34
N THR A 20 14.22 1.24 -0.75
CA THR A 20 15.59 1.40 -1.26
C THR A 20 16.59 0.91 -0.21
N GLU A 21 17.87 0.87 -0.55
CA GLU A 21 18.93 0.47 0.40
C GLU A 21 19.04 1.42 1.61
N SER A 22 18.67 2.69 1.43
CA SER A 22 18.79 3.75 2.45
C SER A 22 17.46 4.12 3.12
N GLY A 23 16.34 3.49 2.75
CA GLY A 23 15.03 3.79 3.32
C GLY A 23 13.88 3.58 2.34
N VAL A 24 13.03 4.60 2.22
CA VAL A 24 11.85 4.60 1.32
C VAL A 24 11.87 5.80 0.38
N ALA A 25 11.38 5.62 -0.83
CA ALA A 25 11.29 6.63 -1.88
C ALA A 25 9.93 6.53 -2.60
N ASP A 26 9.65 7.50 -3.47
CA ASP A 26 8.46 7.53 -4.34
C ASP A 26 7.15 7.35 -3.58
N ILE A 27 7.01 8.07 -2.45
CA ILE A 27 5.85 7.97 -1.59
C ILE A 27 4.65 8.61 -2.29
N LYS A 28 3.58 7.84 -2.49
CA LYS A 28 2.28 8.35 -2.93
C LYS A 28 1.21 8.11 -1.87
N LYS A 29 0.25 9.03 -1.81
CA LYS A 29 -0.89 8.99 -0.90
C LYS A 29 -2.17 8.97 -1.72
N TYR A 30 -3.09 8.07 -1.37
CA TYR A 30 -4.39 7.94 -1.99
C TYR A 30 -5.49 8.01 -0.92
N MET A 31 -6.69 8.45 -1.30
CA MET A 31 -7.86 8.35 -0.42
C MET A 31 -8.41 6.93 -0.48
N CYS A 32 -8.70 6.34 0.68
CA CYS A 32 -9.29 4.99 0.71
C CYS A 32 -10.61 4.93 -0.05
N ASN A 33 -11.40 6.01 -0.01
CA ASN A 33 -12.71 6.12 -0.67
C ASN A 33 -12.65 6.11 -2.19
N ASP A 34 -11.47 6.32 -2.79
CA ASP A 34 -11.29 6.26 -4.24
C ASP A 34 -11.18 4.80 -4.74
N PHE A 35 -11.03 3.83 -3.83
CA PHE A 35 -10.77 2.43 -4.16
C PHE A 35 -11.71 1.50 -3.39
N ALA A 36 -12.24 0.48 -4.05
CA ALA A 36 -13.09 -0.52 -3.40
C ALA A 36 -12.32 -1.45 -2.44
N SER A 37 -10.99 -1.50 -2.55
CA SER A 37 -10.13 -2.37 -1.75
C SER A 37 -8.68 -1.90 -1.76
N ILE A 38 -7.89 -2.38 -0.80
CA ILE A 38 -6.47 -2.02 -0.63
C ILE A 38 -5.63 -2.44 -1.84
N ASP A 39 -5.92 -3.60 -2.43
CA ASP A 39 -5.19 -4.11 -3.60
C ASP A 39 -5.36 -3.20 -4.82
N LEU A 40 -6.52 -2.57 -5.00
CA LEU A 40 -6.73 -1.60 -6.08
C LEU A 40 -5.90 -0.34 -5.89
N ALA A 41 -5.77 0.16 -4.66
CA ALA A 41 -4.89 1.29 -4.37
C ALA A 41 -3.40 0.96 -4.59
N ILE A 42 -2.98 -0.26 -4.25
CA ILE A 42 -1.61 -0.75 -4.52
C ILE A 42 -1.40 -0.93 -6.03
N ALA A 43 -2.38 -1.48 -6.76
CA ALA A 43 -2.31 -1.61 -8.21
C ALA A 43 -2.22 -0.24 -8.90
N GLN A 44 -2.93 0.76 -8.40
CA GLN A 44 -2.79 2.15 -8.87
C GLN A 44 -1.36 2.66 -8.64
N TYR A 45 -0.75 2.39 -7.49
CA TYR A 45 0.65 2.74 -7.24
C TYR A 45 1.61 2.09 -8.23
N PHE A 46 1.38 0.83 -8.62
CA PHE A 46 2.21 0.16 -9.61
C PHE A 46 2.02 0.74 -11.01
N ALA A 47 0.78 1.07 -11.39
CA ALA A 47 0.49 1.74 -12.66
C ALA A 47 1.12 3.14 -12.75
N ASP A 48 1.17 3.81 -11.61
CA ASP A 48 1.77 5.13 -11.41
C ASP A 48 3.30 5.14 -11.47
N MET A 49 3.95 3.96 -11.43
CA MET A 49 5.40 3.74 -11.39
C MET A 49 5.82 2.65 -12.40
N PRO A 50 5.54 2.82 -13.71
CA PRO A 50 5.74 1.78 -14.72
C PRO A 50 7.20 1.35 -14.92
N GLU A 51 8.16 2.17 -14.48
CA GLU A 51 9.59 1.86 -14.46
C GLU A 51 10.00 0.84 -13.39
N HIS A 52 9.08 0.50 -12.47
CA HIS A 52 9.32 -0.39 -11.35
C HIS A 52 8.38 -1.60 -11.40
N THR A 53 8.97 -2.78 -11.25
CA THR A 53 8.21 -4.03 -11.05
C THR A 53 8.35 -4.44 -9.60
N PHE A 54 7.24 -4.57 -8.87
CA PHE A 54 7.24 -4.96 -7.46
C PHE A 54 6.86 -6.44 -7.32
N THR A 55 7.64 -7.20 -6.55
CA THR A 55 7.35 -8.63 -6.29
C THR A 55 7.29 -8.99 -4.82
N GLN A 56 7.56 -8.01 -3.94
CA GLN A 56 7.55 -8.18 -2.49
C GLN A 56 6.94 -6.93 -1.85
N GLY A 57 6.16 -7.13 -0.80
CA GLY A 57 5.44 -6.06 -0.12
C GLY A 57 5.32 -6.29 1.38
N CYS A 58 5.20 -5.22 2.14
CA CYS A 58 4.77 -5.24 3.53
C CYS A 58 3.71 -4.15 3.74
N ILE A 59 2.60 -4.50 4.36
CA ILE A 59 1.47 -3.60 4.58
C ILE A 59 1.26 -3.46 6.09
N ALA A 60 1.46 -2.25 6.61
CA ALA A 60 0.99 -1.86 7.93
C ALA A 60 -0.47 -1.41 7.80
N ILE A 61 -1.34 -1.88 8.71
CA ILE A 61 -2.77 -1.60 8.67
C ILE A 61 -3.29 -1.23 10.06
N ALA A 62 -4.13 -0.20 10.13
CA ALA A 62 -4.69 0.33 11.37
C ALA A 62 -5.87 -0.51 11.91
N CYS A 63 -5.71 -1.83 11.96
CA CYS A 63 -6.64 -2.76 12.61
C CYS A 63 -5.93 -4.05 13.07
N PRO A 64 -6.54 -4.88 13.93
CA PRO A 64 -5.97 -6.16 14.32
C PRO A 64 -5.79 -7.11 13.13
N VAL A 65 -4.60 -7.73 13.03
CA VAL A 65 -4.31 -8.78 12.06
C VAL A 65 -4.30 -10.12 12.80
N LEU A 66 -5.45 -10.80 12.82
CA LEU A 66 -5.68 -12.03 13.59
C LEU A 66 -5.49 -13.31 12.78
N GLY A 67 -5.29 -13.19 11.46
CA GLY A 67 -5.16 -14.30 10.52
C GLY A 67 -5.13 -13.76 9.09
N ASP A 68 -5.49 -14.62 8.14
CA ASP A 68 -5.43 -14.28 6.71
C ASP A 68 -6.46 -13.23 6.29
N LEU A 69 -7.65 -13.23 6.91
CA LEU A 69 -8.68 -12.23 6.67
C LEU A 69 -8.44 -11.03 7.59
N VAL A 70 -8.23 -9.87 6.96
CA VAL A 70 -8.11 -8.59 7.66
C VAL A 70 -9.30 -7.72 7.29
N GLU A 71 -10.08 -7.32 8.29
CA GLU A 71 -11.26 -6.47 8.12
C GLU A 71 -11.02 -5.10 8.74
N MET A 72 -11.27 -4.05 7.96
CA MET A 72 -11.21 -2.68 8.44
C MET A 72 -12.62 -2.16 8.71
N THR A 73 -12.91 -1.81 9.97
CA THR A 73 -14.20 -1.25 10.37
C THR A 73 -14.26 0.28 10.31
N ASN A 74 -13.12 0.93 10.04
CA ASN A 74 -12.94 2.38 10.17
C ASN A 74 -12.73 3.09 8.82
N HIS A 75 -13.21 2.51 7.72
CA HIS A 75 -13.25 3.21 6.43
C HIS A 75 -14.60 3.92 6.29
N SER A 76 -14.59 5.14 5.76
CA SER A 76 -15.80 5.98 5.59
C SER A 76 -16.23 6.03 4.14
#